data_AF-A0A7S1T848-F1
#
_entry.id   AF-A0A7S1T848-F1
#
_cell.length_a   1.000
_cell.length_b   1.000
_cell.length_c   1.000
_cell.angle_alpha   90.00
_cell.angle_beta   90.00
_cell.angle_gamma   90.00
#
_symmetry.space_group_name_H-M   'P 1'
#
loop_
_entity.id
_entity.type
_entity.pdbx_description
1 polymer ?
#
loop_
_entity_poly.entity_id
_entity_poly.type
_entity_poly.pdbx_seq_one_letter_code
_entity_poly.pdbx_strand_id
1 'polypeptide(L)'
;VILINFIDEERLLAADALVKGLSKEEQEQNKLGPMLIFRHQKDSKDKTFLTSTLPNRLASVAVCNSRCVRKEPPPPLPAGAFGFIPVLHEATRTGDKGGVPG
;
A
#
# COMPACT_ATOMS: atom_id res chain seq x y z
N VAL A 1 32.32 6.46 9.63
CA VAL A 1 31.84 6.22 8.25
C VAL A 1 31.67 4.73 8.08
N ILE A 2 30.51 4.25 7.67
CA ILE A 2 30.27 2.82 7.42
C ILE A 2 30.33 2.60 5.91
N LEU A 3 31.21 1.72 5.44
CA LEU A 3 31.33 1.34 4.04
C LEU A 3 30.54 0.04 3.84
N ILE A 4 29.37 0.15 3.22
CA ILE A 4 28.52 -0.99 2.87
C ILE A 4 28.60 -1.20 1.36
N ASN A 5 28.82 -2.43 0.92
CA ASN A 5 28.83 -2.78 -0.49
C ASN A 5 27.40 -2.75 -1.05
N PHE A 6 27.25 -2.18 -2.24
CA PHE A 6 25.99 -2.24 -2.97
C PHE A 6 25.75 -3.65 -3.52
N ILE A 7 24.48 -4.04 -3.53
CA ILE A 7 24.04 -5.32 -4.09
C ILE A 7 23.95 -5.17 -5.61
N ASP A 8 24.48 -6.17 -6.30
CA ASP A 8 24.29 -6.38 -7.73
C ASP A 8 22.95 -7.11 -7.94
N GLU A 9 21.98 -6.43 -8.57
CA GLU A 9 20.62 -6.92 -8.76
C GLU A 9 20.57 -8.18 -9.63
N GLU A 10 21.28 -8.19 -10.76
CA GLU A 10 21.27 -9.32 -11.71
C GLU A 10 21.86 -10.57 -11.05
N ARG A 11 22.97 -10.39 -10.31
CA ARG A 11 23.61 -11.47 -9.58
C ARG A 11 22.73 -12.02 -8.46
N LEU A 12 21.98 -11.16 -7.78
CA LEU A 12 21.05 -11.58 -6.73
C LEU A 12 19.89 -12.41 -7.31
N LEU A 13 19.26 -11.93 -8.37
CA LEU A 13 18.12 -12.64 -9.01
C LEU A 13 18.54 -14.00 -9.58
N ALA A 14 19.75 -14.09 -10.16
CA ALA A 14 20.29 -15.36 -10.63
C ALA A 14 20.51 -16.37 -9.49
N ALA A 15 20.94 -15.90 -8.30
CA ALA A 15 21.11 -16.74 -7.13
C ALA A 15 19.77 -17.15 -6.49
N ASP A 16 18.79 -16.24 -6.44
CA ASP A 16 17.45 -16.49 -5.92
C ASP A 16 16.73 -17.61 -6.70
N ALA A 17 16.90 -17.64 -8.02
CA ALA A 17 16.35 -18.69 -8.87
C ALA A 17 16.84 -20.12 -8.53
N LEU A 18 17.94 -20.25 -7.78
CA LEU A 18 18.47 -21.53 -7.32
C LEU A 18 17.79 -22.00 -6.02
N VAL A 19 17.15 -21.10 -5.27
CA VAL A 19 16.43 -21.41 -4.05
C VAL A 19 15.13 -22.14 -4.42
N LYS A 20 14.98 -23.37 -3.93
CA LYS A 20 13.78 -24.19 -4.15
C LYS A 20 13.08 -24.47 -2.83
N GLY A 21 11.76 -24.62 -2.89
CA GLY A 21 10.99 -25.18 -1.78
C GLY A 21 10.36 -24.16 -0.84
N LEU A 22 10.04 -22.94 -1.32
CA LEU A 22 9.15 -22.05 -0.58
C LEU A 22 7.83 -22.77 -0.26
N SER A 23 7.41 -22.68 0.99
CA SER A 23 6.09 -23.13 1.42
C SER A 23 5.00 -22.35 0.67
N LYS A 24 3.77 -22.90 0.66
CA LYS A 24 2.63 -22.22 0.04
C LYS A 24 2.39 -20.83 0.66
N GLU A 25 2.63 -20.69 1.97
CA GLU A 25 2.45 -19.43 2.67
C GLU A 25 3.50 -18.39 2.24
N GLU A 26 4.77 -18.78 2.18
CA GLU A 26 5.85 -17.90 1.71
C GLU A 26 5.64 -17.48 0.26
N GLN A 27 5.14 -18.38 -0.60
CA GLN A 27 4.81 -18.06 -1.98
C GLN A 27 3.66 -17.03 -2.08
N GLU A 28 2.65 -17.12 -1.22
CA GLU A 28 1.58 -16.12 -1.16
C GLU A 28 2.08 -14.77 -0.62
N GLN A 29 2.99 -14.79 0.35
CA GLN A 29 3.60 -13.56 0.89
C GLN A 29 4.54 -12.88 -0.12
N ASN A 30 5.15 -13.64 -1.03
CA ASN A 30 6.01 -13.11 -2.08
C ASN A 30 5.23 -12.52 -3.29
N LYS A 31 3.90 -12.46 -3.20
CA LYS A 31 3.05 -11.81 -4.21
C LYS A 31 2.71 -10.39 -3.80
N LEU A 32 2.58 -9.52 -4.79
CA LEU A 32 2.04 -8.19 -4.56
C LEU A 32 0.57 -8.31 -4.12
N GLY A 33 0.28 -7.86 -2.91
CA GLY A 33 -1.06 -7.87 -2.34
C GLY A 33 -1.93 -6.69 -2.80
N PRO A 34 -3.27 -6.78 -2.64
CA PRO A 34 -4.17 -5.69 -2.95
C PRO A 34 -4.07 -4.58 -1.91
N MET A 35 -4.43 -3.35 -2.31
CA MET A 35 -4.71 -2.27 -1.37
C MET A 35 -6.00 -2.57 -0.59
N LEU A 36 -6.00 -2.27 0.71
CA LEU A 36 -7.16 -2.39 1.58
C LEU A 36 -7.70 -1.00 1.91
N ILE A 37 -8.92 -0.71 1.46
CA ILE A 37 -9.59 0.56 1.70
C ILE A 37 -10.70 0.34 2.73
N PHE A 38 -10.52 0.91 3.91
CA PHE A 38 -11.53 0.88 4.96
C PHE A 38 -12.38 2.15 4.89
N ARG A 39 -13.69 1.98 4.77
CA ARG A 39 -14.65 3.09 4.85
C ARG A 39 -15.64 2.84 5.97
N HIS A 40 -16.03 3.89 6.67
CA HIS A 40 -17.12 3.80 7.63
C HIS A 40 -18.42 3.45 6.89
N GLN A 41 -19.10 2.44 7.41
CA GLN A 41 -20.43 2.03 6.98
C GLN A 41 -21.16 1.54 8.22
N LYS A 42 -22.12 2.34 8.70
CA LYS A 42 -22.95 1.97 9.84
C LYS A 42 -23.65 0.64 9.55
N ASP A 43 -23.68 -0.24 10.55
CA ASP A 43 -24.34 -1.56 10.47
C ASP A 43 -23.78 -2.42 9.32
N SER A 44 -22.46 -2.33 9.10
CA SER A 44 -21.78 -3.13 8.08
C SER A 44 -21.91 -4.61 8.38
N LYS A 45 -22.20 -5.39 7.32
CA LYS A 45 -22.23 -6.86 7.38
C LYS A 45 -20.88 -7.50 7.03
N ASP A 46 -19.84 -6.68 6.88
CA ASP A 46 -18.49 -7.15 6.60
C ASP A 46 -17.95 -7.95 7.80
N LYS A 47 -17.42 -9.14 7.52
CA LYS A 47 -16.89 -10.08 8.50
C LYS A 47 -15.40 -10.36 8.33
N THR A 48 -14.76 -9.77 7.32
CA THR A 48 -13.42 -10.20 6.86
C THR A 48 -12.32 -9.87 7.87
N PHE A 49 -12.45 -8.80 8.65
CA PHE A 49 -11.40 -8.30 9.56
C PHE A 49 -11.91 -8.09 10.99
N LEU A 50 -12.71 -9.03 11.50
CA LEU A 50 -13.27 -8.93 12.86
C LEU A 50 -12.46 -9.69 13.90
N THR A 51 -11.70 -10.69 13.49
CA THR A 51 -10.91 -11.54 14.40
C THR A 51 -9.60 -10.87 14.77
N SER A 52 -9.32 -10.77 16.07
CA SER A 52 -8.04 -10.30 16.58
C SER A 52 -6.97 -11.38 16.43
N THR A 53 -5.78 -11.00 15.95
CA THR A 53 -4.57 -11.82 15.97
C THR A 53 -3.69 -11.54 17.20
N LEU A 54 -4.12 -10.62 18.06
CA LEU A 54 -3.37 -10.16 19.23
C LEU A 54 -3.67 -11.03 20.47
N PRO A 55 -2.75 -11.13 21.43
CA PRO A 55 -2.97 -11.90 22.66
C PRO A 55 -4.21 -11.44 23.44
N ASN A 56 -4.80 -12.36 24.21
CA ASN A 56 -6.10 -12.38 24.93
C ASN A 56 -6.71 -11.08 25.51
N ARG A 57 -5.98 -9.96 25.57
CA ARG A 57 -6.47 -8.67 26.09
C ARG A 57 -7.12 -7.78 25.03
N LEU A 58 -6.99 -8.10 23.75
CA LEU A 58 -7.64 -7.35 22.67
C LEU A 58 -8.66 -8.24 21.98
N ALA A 59 -9.93 -8.00 22.31
CA ALA A 59 -11.06 -8.78 21.83
C ALA A 59 -11.33 -8.54 20.34
N SER A 60 -11.80 -9.59 19.66
CA SER A 60 -12.40 -9.51 18.33
C SER A 60 -13.58 -8.52 18.30
N VAL A 61 -13.78 -7.87 17.17
CA VAL A 61 -14.83 -6.88 16.98
C VAL A 61 -16.19 -7.57 16.82
N ALA A 62 -17.11 -7.33 17.77
CA ALA A 62 -18.44 -7.94 17.75
C ALA A 62 -19.40 -7.29 16.73
N VAL A 63 -19.32 -5.97 16.53
CA VAL A 63 -20.17 -5.20 15.60
C VAL A 63 -19.29 -4.40 14.65
N CYS A 64 -19.48 -4.60 13.35
CA CYS A 64 -18.70 -3.92 12.33
C CYS A 64 -19.39 -2.62 11.86
N ASN A 65 -18.69 -1.49 11.98
CA ASN A 65 -19.11 -0.22 11.39
C ASN A 65 -18.21 0.21 10.22
N SER A 66 -17.49 -0.75 9.65
CA SER A 66 -16.54 -0.52 8.56
C SER A 66 -16.79 -1.50 7.42
N ARG A 67 -16.51 -1.09 6.20
CA ARG A 67 -16.43 -1.99 5.05
C ARG A 67 -15.04 -1.92 4.47
N CYS A 68 -14.43 -3.08 4.27
CA CYS A 68 -13.18 -3.20 3.57
C CYS A 68 -13.44 -3.43 2.08
N VAL A 69 -12.76 -2.66 1.24
CA VAL A 69 -12.75 -2.84 -0.21
C VAL A 69 -11.32 -3.18 -0.60
N ARG A 70 -11.14 -4.35 -1.23
CA ARG A 70 -9.88 -4.73 -1.85
C ARG A 70 -9.80 -4.09 -3.22
N LYS A 71 -8.71 -3.40 -3.51
CA LYS A 71 -8.46 -2.77 -4.80
C LYS A 71 -7.05 -3.11 -5.25
N GLU A 72 -6.88 -3.54 -6.49
CA GLU A 72 -5.55 -3.75 -7.04
C GLU A 72 -4.74 -2.45 -7.03
N PRO A 73 -3.42 -2.51 -6.77
CA PRO A 73 -2.57 -1.35 -6.87
C PRO A 73 -2.70 -0.73 -8.27
N PRO A 74 -2.60 0.61 -8.38
CA PRO A 74 -2.65 1.26 -9.68
C PRO A 74 -1.53 0.70 -10.57
N PRO A 75 -1.78 0.57 -11.89
CA PRO A 75 -0.72 0.16 -12.80
C PRO A 75 0.45 1.16 -12.74
N PRO A 76 1.68 0.71 -13.04
CA PRO A 76 2.81 1.61 -13.14
C PRO A 76 2.54 2.68 -14.21
N LEU A 77 3.19 3.83 -14.04
CA LEU A 77 3.14 4.88 -15.03
C LEU A 77 3.71 4.39 -16.37
N PRO A 78 3.16 4.83 -17.51
CA PRO A 78 3.76 4.54 -18.81
C PRO A 78 5.22 5.01 -18.85
N ALA A 79 6.06 4.29 -19.59
CA ALA A 79 7.46 4.66 -19.75
C ALA A 79 7.58 6.10 -20.29
N GLY A 80 8.34 6.94 -19.57
CA GLY A 80 8.55 8.35 -19.93
C GLY A 80 7.43 9.32 -19.51
N ALA A 81 6.35 8.83 -18.87
CA ALA A 81 5.31 9.71 -18.35
C ALA A 81 5.74 10.39 -17.03
N PHE A 82 5.45 11.68 -16.90
CA PHE A 82 5.59 12.38 -15.62
C PHE A 82 4.53 11.88 -14.64
N GLY A 83 4.96 11.37 -13.48
CA GLY A 83 4.04 10.87 -12.46
C GLY A 83 3.25 11.94 -11.73
N PHE A 84 3.75 13.18 -11.74
CA PHE A 84 3.10 14.33 -11.16
C PHE A 84 3.45 15.56 -11.99
N ILE A 85 2.44 16.34 -12.33
CA ILE A 85 2.61 17.63 -13.00
C ILE A 85 2.14 18.68 -12.00
N PRO A 86 3.03 19.50 -11.41
CA PRO A 86 2.62 20.56 -10.50
C PRO A 86 1.87 21.62 -11.29
N VAL A 87 0.55 21.73 -11.06
CA VAL A 87 -0.28 22.79 -11.62
C VAL A 87 -0.91 23.56 -10.45
N LEU A 88 -0.72 24.87 -10.44
CA LEU A 88 -1.48 25.76 -9.57
C LEU A 88 -2.86 25.94 -10.20
N HIS A 89 -3.89 25.43 -9.55
CA HIS A 89 -5.26 25.64 -10.00
C HIS A 89 -5.70 27.07 -9.68
N GLU A 90 -6.65 27.62 -10.43
CA GLU A 90 -7.12 29.02 -10.26
C GLU A 90 -7.60 29.34 -8.82
N ALA A 91 -8.04 28.32 -8.08
CA ALA A 91 -8.45 28.43 -6.68
C ALA A 91 -7.31 28.23 -5.66
N THR A 92 -6.09 27.96 -6.11
CA THR A 92 -4.93 27.80 -5.22
C THR A 92 -4.52 29.16 -4.69
N ARG A 93 -4.85 29.41 -3.42
CA ARG A 93 -4.50 30.65 -2.72
C ARG A 93 -3.03 30.63 -2.31
N THR A 94 -2.28 31.65 -2.71
CA THR A 94 -0.89 31.87 -2.28
C THR A 94 -0.79 33.18 -1.48
N GLY A 95 -0.12 33.13 -0.31
CA GLY A 95 0.08 34.28 0.60
C GLY A 95 -1.11 34.67 1.51
N ASP A 96 -0.85 35.57 2.46
CA ASP A 96 -1.82 36.01 3.51
C ASP A 96 -3.08 36.71 2.97
N LYS A 97 -3.08 37.08 1.68
CA LYS A 97 -4.22 37.73 1.00
C LYS A 97 -4.83 36.89 -0.14
N GLY A 98 -4.41 35.64 -0.31
CA GLY A 98 -5.01 34.72 -1.28
C GLY A 98 -4.96 35.18 -2.73
N GLY A 99 -3.85 35.82 -3.13
CA GLY A 99 -3.65 36.24 -4.52
C GLY A 99 -3.56 35.04 -5.45
N VAL A 100 -4.21 35.14 -6.62
CA VAL A 100 -4.10 34.15 -7.70
C VAL A 100 -2.66 34.20 -8.24
N PRO A 101 -1.99 33.06 -8.45
CA PRO A 101 -0.67 33.04 -9.08
C PRO A 101 -0.77 33.57 -10.52
N GLY A 102 0.00 34.61 -10.82
CA GLY A 102 0.13 35.21 -12.15
C GLY A 102 1.36 34.69 -12.89
#